data_AF-A0A5C8KV32-F1
#
_entry.id   AF-A0A5C8KV32-F1
#
_cell.length_a   1.000
_cell.length_b   1.000
_cell.length_c   1.000
_cell.angle_alpha   90.00
_cell.angle_beta   90.00
_cell.angle_gamma   90.00
#
_symmetry.space_group_name_H-M   'P 1'
#
loop_
_entity.id
_entity.type
_entity.pdbx_description
1 polymer ?
#
loop_
_entity_poly.entity_id
_entity_poly.type
_entity_poly.pdbx_seq_one_letter_code
_entity_poly.pdbx_strand_id
1 'polypeptide(L)'
;MAPAVIASDAGRTGGARQGIAVESPRQGGEFDQFIIKYREGSREQASAASMHGHLDQAARTLGLRASHLRPMAMGADVIRTDRKLDAAQARRFIGELSRNPAVAYVEIDAVMQPLMTPNDPLYSAQWHYYEALGGINAPAAWDISTGEGVVIAVIDTGVADHPDMQVNLVPGYDFISDPDRARDGDGRDADPTDQGDWRVANQCPSSTGAANSSWHGTHVAGTVAADTTTVSAWQAWPLEARCSTCGYSACAAACSPTSPMRSCGRPEERLPASTPIRPRRR
;
A
#
# COMPACT_ATOMS: atom_id res chain seq x y z
N MET A 1 31.88 4.91 -45.85
CA MET A 1 31.88 3.50 -45.40
C MET A 1 31.18 3.43 -44.05
N ALA A 2 29.95 2.91 -44.07
CA ALA A 2 29.19 2.25 -43.00
C ALA A 2 27.70 2.28 -43.44
N PRO A 3 27.04 1.14 -43.65
CA PRO A 3 25.76 1.06 -44.34
C PRO A 3 24.55 1.07 -43.40
N ALA A 4 23.37 1.30 -44.01
CA ALA A 4 22.05 1.03 -43.47
C ALA A 4 21.73 -0.47 -43.42
N VAL A 5 20.93 -0.93 -42.45
CA VAL A 5 19.95 -2.02 -42.65
C VAL A 5 18.72 -1.79 -41.77
N ILE A 6 17.56 -1.87 -42.41
CA ILE A 6 16.20 -1.95 -41.88
C ILE A 6 15.85 -3.44 -41.83
N ALA A 7 15.21 -3.95 -40.75
CA ALA A 7 14.28 -5.07 -40.85
C ALA A 7 13.47 -5.29 -39.54
N SER A 8 12.16 -5.24 -39.70
CA SER A 8 11.11 -5.75 -38.82
C SER A 8 11.14 -7.28 -38.72
N ASP A 9 10.65 -7.87 -37.62
CA ASP A 9 9.56 -8.86 -37.72
C ASP A 9 8.88 -9.16 -36.36
N ALA A 10 7.68 -9.69 -36.51
CA ALA A 10 6.56 -9.99 -35.64
C ALA A 10 6.80 -10.83 -34.38
N GLY A 11 5.91 -10.57 -33.41
CA GLY A 11 5.01 -11.58 -32.84
C GLY A 11 5.60 -12.94 -32.44
N ARG A 12 5.78 -13.14 -31.14
CA ARG A 12 5.72 -14.48 -30.55
C ARG A 12 4.95 -14.46 -29.23
N THR A 13 3.72 -14.93 -29.31
CA THR A 13 2.93 -15.50 -28.22
C THR A 13 3.75 -16.59 -27.51
N GLY A 14 3.81 -16.56 -26.16
CA GLY A 14 4.43 -17.65 -25.41
C GLY A 14 4.51 -17.43 -23.89
N GLY A 15 3.47 -17.87 -23.18
CA GLY A 15 3.56 -18.47 -21.85
C GLY A 15 4.10 -17.61 -20.70
N ALA A 16 3.19 -17.03 -19.91
CA ALA A 16 3.49 -16.57 -18.56
C ALA A 16 4.01 -17.75 -17.72
N ARG A 17 5.34 -17.84 -17.54
CA ARG A 17 5.93 -18.54 -16.41
C ARG A 17 5.70 -17.64 -15.20
N GLN A 18 4.81 -18.04 -14.30
CA GLN A 18 4.66 -17.37 -13.01
C GLN A 18 6.02 -17.45 -12.29
N GLY A 19 6.69 -16.30 -12.23
CA GLY A 19 7.95 -16.17 -11.51
C GLY A 19 7.68 -16.33 -10.02
N ILE A 20 8.41 -17.25 -9.40
CA ILE A 20 8.56 -17.30 -7.95
C ILE A 20 9.13 -15.94 -7.54
N ALA A 21 8.39 -15.17 -6.75
CA ALA A 21 8.87 -13.92 -6.19
C ALA A 21 9.99 -14.26 -5.21
N VAL A 22 11.24 -14.17 -5.66
CA VAL A 22 12.42 -14.24 -4.80
C VAL A 22 12.60 -12.83 -4.24
N GLU A 23 12.04 -12.58 -3.07
CA GLU A 23 12.29 -11.33 -2.35
C GLU A 23 13.79 -11.25 -2.03
N SER A 24 14.44 -10.20 -2.52
CA SER A 24 15.90 -10.09 -2.46
C SER A 24 16.34 -9.64 -1.06
N PRO A 25 17.19 -10.41 -0.36
CA PRO A 25 17.70 -9.98 0.95
C PRO A 25 18.52 -8.69 0.83
N ARG A 26 18.33 -7.78 1.81
CA ARG A 26 19.14 -6.57 1.99
C ARG A 26 20.63 -6.95 2.00
N GLN A 27 21.46 -6.15 1.32
CA GLN A 27 22.90 -6.39 1.26
C GLN A 27 23.52 -6.17 2.66
N GLY A 28 24.10 -7.22 3.24
CA GLY A 28 24.86 -7.13 4.51
C GLY A 28 24.43 -8.08 5.64
N GLY A 29 23.34 -8.84 5.49
CA GLY A 29 22.92 -9.81 6.50
C GLY A 29 23.62 -11.18 6.40
N GLU A 30 23.82 -11.80 7.56
CA GLU A 30 24.16 -13.22 7.68
C GLU A 30 22.93 -14.01 8.12
N PHE A 31 22.60 -15.08 7.41
CA PHE A 31 21.36 -15.82 7.56
C PHE A 31 21.62 -17.30 7.78
N ASP A 32 20.98 -17.91 8.78
CA ASP A 32 21.05 -19.36 9.00
C ASP A 32 19.69 -20.05 9.07
N GLN A 33 18.58 -19.29 9.01
CA GLN A 33 17.22 -19.81 9.03
C GLN A 33 16.44 -19.36 7.80
N PHE A 34 15.60 -20.27 7.31
CA PHE A 34 14.77 -20.07 6.13
C PHE A 34 13.39 -20.66 6.38
N ILE A 35 12.35 -20.01 5.84
CA ILE A 35 10.97 -20.49 5.86
C ILE A 35 10.69 -21.11 4.50
N ILE A 36 10.30 -22.38 4.49
CA ILE A 36 9.94 -23.11 3.27
C ILE A 36 8.49 -23.58 3.38
N LYS A 37 7.72 -23.38 2.31
CA LYS A 37 6.38 -23.96 2.18
C LYS A 37 6.33 -24.90 0.98
N TYR A 38 5.92 -26.13 1.21
CA TYR A 38 5.61 -27.08 0.15
C TYR A 38 4.16 -26.93 -0.30
N ARG A 39 3.90 -27.26 -1.57
CA ARG A 39 2.55 -27.32 -2.14
C ARG A 39 1.76 -28.45 -1.48
N GLU A 40 0.46 -28.20 -1.35
CA GLU A 40 -0.48 -29.16 -0.79
C GLU A 40 -0.51 -30.45 -1.62
N GLY A 41 -0.51 -31.60 -0.95
CA GLY A 41 -0.48 -32.92 -1.57
C GLY A 41 0.90 -33.37 -2.07
N SER A 42 1.96 -32.58 -1.88
CA SER A 42 3.31 -32.99 -2.25
C SER A 42 3.87 -34.05 -1.28
N ARG A 43 4.85 -34.84 -1.76
CA ARG A 43 5.47 -35.89 -0.94
C ARG A 43 6.25 -35.29 0.23
N GLU A 44 6.90 -34.16 -0.02
CA GLU A 44 7.67 -33.39 0.95
C GLU A 44 6.77 -32.81 2.03
N GLN A 45 5.55 -32.37 1.70
CA GLN A 45 4.56 -31.95 2.69
C GLN A 45 4.07 -33.15 3.53
N ALA A 46 3.84 -34.31 2.91
CA ALA A 46 3.26 -35.47 3.58
C ALA A 46 4.28 -36.33 4.37
N SER A 47 5.58 -36.17 4.13
CA SER A 47 6.63 -37.04 4.67
C SER A 47 7.89 -36.27 5.04
N ALA A 48 8.21 -36.28 6.33
CA ALA A 48 9.46 -35.70 6.85
C ALA A 48 10.71 -36.31 6.19
N ALA A 49 10.69 -37.59 5.82
CA ALA A 49 11.80 -38.22 5.11
C ALA A 49 12.00 -37.65 3.70
N SER A 50 10.90 -37.38 2.98
CA SER A 50 10.95 -36.75 1.66
C SER A 50 11.43 -35.30 1.75
N MET A 51 10.93 -34.55 2.74
CA MET A 51 11.44 -33.21 3.03
C MET A 51 12.94 -33.23 3.35
N HIS A 52 13.40 -34.08 4.27
CA HIS A 52 14.81 -34.17 4.62
C HIS A 52 15.68 -34.56 3.42
N GLY A 53 15.23 -35.49 2.58
CA GLY A 53 15.92 -35.85 1.34
C GLY A 53 16.08 -34.65 0.39
N HIS A 54 15.04 -33.83 0.26
CA HIS A 54 15.09 -32.61 -0.55
C HIS A 54 16.05 -31.56 0.05
N LEU A 55 15.98 -31.31 1.37
CA LEU A 55 16.87 -30.38 2.06
C LEU A 55 18.34 -30.81 1.91
N ASP A 56 18.63 -32.09 2.09
CA ASP A 56 19.97 -32.66 1.90
C ASP A 56 20.46 -32.49 0.46
N GLN A 57 19.61 -32.74 -0.53
CA GLN A 57 19.96 -32.59 -1.93
C GLN A 57 20.34 -31.14 -2.24
N ALA A 58 19.49 -30.18 -1.85
CA ALA A 58 19.75 -28.75 -2.07
C ALA A 58 21.01 -28.29 -1.33
N ALA A 59 21.18 -28.66 -0.05
CA ALA A 59 22.31 -28.24 0.76
C ALA A 59 23.65 -28.79 0.24
N ARG A 60 23.68 -30.04 -0.24
CA ARG A 60 24.90 -30.68 -0.78
C ARG A 60 25.46 -29.97 -2.00
N THR A 61 24.61 -29.38 -2.86
CA THR A 61 25.09 -28.62 -4.04
C THR A 61 25.96 -27.42 -3.66
N LEU A 62 25.82 -26.92 -2.43
CA LEU A 62 26.54 -25.77 -1.89
C LEU A 62 27.56 -26.15 -0.80
N GLY A 63 27.77 -27.45 -0.55
CA GLY A 63 28.64 -27.92 0.52
C GLY A 63 28.13 -27.57 1.93
N LEU A 64 26.80 -27.53 2.10
CA LEU A 64 26.13 -27.21 3.35
C LEU A 64 25.45 -28.46 3.93
N ARG A 65 25.05 -28.39 5.20
CA ARG A 65 24.00 -29.24 5.77
C ARG A 65 22.81 -28.36 6.14
N ALA A 66 21.61 -28.87 5.90
CA ALA A 66 20.37 -28.22 6.29
C ALA A 66 19.49 -29.20 7.07
N SER A 67 18.86 -28.71 8.13
CA SER A 67 17.98 -29.50 8.98
C SER A 67 16.64 -28.79 9.15
N HIS A 68 15.58 -29.59 9.28
CA HIS A 68 14.29 -29.08 9.75
C HIS A 68 14.40 -28.65 11.21
N LEU A 69 13.83 -27.49 11.53
CA LEU A 69 13.92 -26.87 12.85
C LEU A 69 12.60 -26.99 13.58
N ARG A 70 11.51 -26.51 12.96
CA ARG A 70 10.14 -26.56 13.50
C ARG A 70 9.10 -26.29 12.42
N PRO A 71 7.86 -26.81 12.58
CA PRO A 71 6.71 -26.38 11.77
C PRO A 71 6.18 -25.02 12.22
N MET A 72 5.47 -24.33 11.32
CA MET A 72 4.73 -23.09 11.55
C MET A 72 3.22 -23.31 11.46
N ALA A 73 2.43 -22.45 12.12
CA ALA A 73 0.97 -22.59 12.21
C ALA A 73 0.26 -22.65 10.84
N MET A 74 0.81 -21.99 9.81
CA MET A 74 0.22 -21.91 8.47
C MET A 74 0.76 -22.98 7.48
N GLY A 75 1.37 -24.05 8.00
CA GLY A 75 1.85 -25.19 7.21
C GLY A 75 3.15 -24.94 6.43
N ALA A 76 3.90 -23.93 6.83
CA ALA A 76 5.30 -23.75 6.41
C ALA A 76 6.24 -24.34 7.47
N ASP A 77 7.50 -24.51 7.12
CA ASP A 77 8.53 -25.07 7.99
C ASP A 77 9.72 -24.13 8.08
N VAL A 78 10.27 -23.99 9.29
CA VAL A 78 11.55 -23.33 9.50
C VAL A 78 12.65 -24.37 9.34
N ILE A 79 13.62 -24.09 8.49
CA ILE A 79 14.84 -24.88 8.32
C ILE A 79 16.05 -24.07 8.77
N ARG A 80 17.13 -24.76 9.12
CA ARG A 80 18.41 -24.15 9.50
C ARG A 80 19.57 -24.76 8.75
N THR A 81 20.51 -23.94 8.30
CA THR A 81 21.80 -24.37 7.77
C THR A 81 22.84 -24.53 8.88
N ASP A 82 23.83 -25.39 8.68
CA ASP A 82 24.87 -25.66 9.69
C ASP A 82 25.88 -24.52 9.89
N ARG A 83 25.81 -23.50 9.06
CA ARG A 83 26.51 -22.23 9.21
C ARG A 83 25.67 -21.08 8.66
N LYS A 84 26.01 -19.87 9.08
CA LYS A 84 25.48 -18.65 8.50
C LYS A 84 25.94 -18.49 7.04
N LEU A 85 25.03 -17.97 6.23
CA LEU A 85 25.19 -17.67 4.83
C LEU A 85 25.10 -16.15 4.62
N ASP A 86 26.03 -15.59 3.85
CA ASP A 86 25.87 -14.22 3.36
C ASP A 86 24.69 -14.11 2.37
N ALA A 87 24.31 -12.90 1.99
CA ALA A 87 23.19 -12.66 1.07
C ALA A 87 23.33 -13.38 -0.29
N ALA A 88 24.55 -13.57 -0.82
CA ALA A 88 24.76 -14.27 -2.09
C ALA A 88 24.63 -15.79 -1.91
N GLN A 89 25.16 -16.34 -0.82
CA GLN A 89 25.04 -17.74 -0.45
C GLN A 89 23.59 -18.12 -0.13
N ALA A 90 22.87 -17.29 0.62
CA ALA A 90 21.46 -17.47 0.95
C ALA A 90 20.59 -17.48 -0.33
N ARG A 91 20.80 -16.55 -1.27
CA ARG A 91 20.10 -16.55 -2.56
C ARG A 91 20.36 -17.82 -3.38
N ARG A 92 21.61 -18.33 -3.38
CA ARG A 92 21.93 -19.60 -4.05
C ARG A 92 21.19 -20.75 -3.38
N PHE A 93 21.17 -20.82 -2.05
CA PHE A 93 20.48 -21.88 -1.31
C PHE A 93 18.97 -21.87 -1.54
N ILE A 94 18.34 -20.69 -1.49
CA ILE A 94 16.93 -20.50 -1.89
C ILE A 94 16.70 -20.96 -3.33
N GLY A 95 17.60 -20.60 -4.24
CA GLY A 95 17.53 -21.02 -5.64
C GLY A 95 17.58 -22.54 -5.82
N GLU A 96 18.44 -23.24 -5.06
CA GLU A 96 18.53 -24.70 -5.08
C GLU A 96 17.28 -25.37 -4.50
N LEU A 97 16.76 -24.88 -3.37
CA LEU A 97 15.49 -25.37 -2.81
C LEU A 97 14.31 -25.15 -3.77
N SER A 98 14.28 -24.00 -4.45
CA SER A 98 13.20 -23.63 -5.36
C SER A 98 13.18 -24.42 -6.67
N ARG A 99 14.21 -25.25 -6.95
CA ARG A 99 14.22 -26.13 -8.12
C ARG A 99 13.23 -27.29 -8.01
N ASN A 100 12.84 -27.67 -6.80
CA ASN A 100 11.84 -28.70 -6.60
C ASN A 100 10.43 -28.12 -6.89
N PRO A 101 9.67 -28.65 -7.87
CA PRO A 101 8.33 -28.16 -8.18
C PRO A 101 7.33 -28.30 -7.03
N ALA A 102 7.62 -29.15 -6.04
CA ALA A 102 6.85 -29.27 -4.81
C ALA A 102 6.95 -28.03 -3.92
N VAL A 103 7.90 -27.12 -4.13
CA VAL A 103 8.05 -25.89 -3.35
C VAL A 103 7.08 -24.82 -3.84
N ALA A 104 6.33 -24.25 -2.90
CA ALA A 104 5.46 -23.10 -3.12
C ALA A 104 6.24 -21.79 -3.01
N TYR A 105 7.02 -21.63 -1.93
CA TYR A 105 7.96 -20.53 -1.75
C TYR A 105 9.07 -20.90 -0.75
N VAL A 106 10.17 -20.15 -0.78
CA VAL A 106 11.22 -20.14 0.23
C VAL A 106 11.68 -18.70 0.46
N GLU A 107 11.79 -18.31 1.72
CA GLU A 107 12.27 -17.00 2.14
C GLU A 107 13.23 -17.11 3.32
N ILE A 108 13.95 -16.04 3.62
CA ILE A 108 14.85 -15.96 4.76
C ILE A 108 14.04 -15.68 6.03
N ASP A 109 14.33 -16.40 7.11
CA ASP A 109 13.82 -16.06 8.45
C ASP A 109 14.77 -15.02 9.07
N ALA A 110 14.51 -13.74 8.81
CA ALA A 110 15.33 -12.64 9.29
C ALA A 110 14.76 -12.05 10.59
N VAL A 111 15.64 -11.76 11.55
CA VAL A 111 15.27 -10.96 12.72
C VAL A 111 15.16 -9.50 12.29
N MET A 112 13.96 -8.94 12.35
CA MET A 112 13.70 -7.52 12.12
C MET A 112 13.97 -6.73 13.41
N GLN A 113 14.55 -5.54 13.29
CA GLN A 113 14.73 -4.59 14.40
C GLN A 113 13.99 -3.30 14.06
N PRO A 114 13.41 -2.60 15.07
CA PRO A 114 12.80 -1.30 14.87
C PRO A 114 13.83 -0.28 14.40
N LEU A 115 13.62 0.23 13.19
CA LEU A 115 14.45 1.20 12.48
C LEU A 115 13.81 2.59 12.47
N MET A 116 12.48 2.69 12.65
CA MET A 116 11.77 3.97 12.68
C MET A 116 10.94 4.12 13.97
N THR A 117 11.18 5.19 14.71
CA THR A 117 10.31 5.64 15.82
C THR A 117 9.91 7.09 15.54
N PRO A 118 8.62 7.41 15.42
CA PRO A 118 8.18 8.79 15.20
C PRO A 118 8.67 9.72 16.32
N ASN A 119 9.03 10.95 15.96
CA ASN A 119 9.47 11.97 16.90
C ASN A 119 8.36 13.00 17.23
N ASP A 120 7.12 12.72 16.81
CA ASP A 120 5.97 13.56 17.13
C ASP A 120 5.71 13.58 18.66
N PRO A 121 5.59 14.76 19.30
CA PRO A 121 5.41 14.86 20.75
C PRO A 121 4.14 14.19 21.28
N LEU A 122 3.12 14.01 20.44
CA LEU A 122 1.84 13.39 20.79
C LEU A 122 1.74 11.94 20.32
N TYR A 123 2.78 11.37 19.71
CA TYR A 123 2.79 9.98 19.26
C TYR A 123 2.45 8.99 20.38
N SER A 124 2.87 9.25 21.63
CA SER A 124 2.53 8.42 22.79
C SER A 124 1.04 8.43 23.15
N ALA A 125 0.26 9.39 22.66
CA ALA A 125 -1.19 9.41 22.81
C ALA A 125 -1.90 8.60 21.71
N GLN A 126 -1.21 8.27 20.62
CA GLN A 126 -1.73 7.54 19.46
C GLN A 126 -1.58 6.02 19.66
N TRP A 127 -2.11 5.53 20.78
CA TRP A 127 -2.01 4.12 21.21
C TRP A 127 -2.42 3.12 20.12
N HIS A 128 -3.39 3.49 19.28
CA HIS A 128 -3.91 2.67 18.19
C HIS A 128 -2.87 2.32 17.12
N TYR A 129 -1.69 2.95 17.11
CA TYR A 129 -0.59 2.56 16.23
C TYR A 129 0.27 1.43 16.78
N TYR A 130 0.47 1.34 18.09
CA TYR A 130 1.52 0.48 18.65
C TYR A 130 1.07 -0.48 19.77
N GLU A 131 -0.07 -0.24 20.42
CA GLU A 131 -0.52 -1.10 21.54
C GLU A 131 -0.77 -2.54 21.10
N ALA A 132 -0.37 -3.52 21.92
CA ALA A 132 -0.36 -4.93 21.51
C ALA A 132 -1.77 -5.54 21.38
N LEU A 133 -2.74 -5.08 22.18
CA LEU A 133 -4.08 -5.65 22.22
C LEU A 133 -5.07 -4.97 21.27
N GLY A 134 -4.83 -3.71 20.91
CA GLY A 134 -5.78 -2.89 20.16
C GLY A 134 -5.16 -1.99 19.09
N GLY A 135 -3.84 -2.03 18.93
CA GLY A 135 -3.13 -1.28 17.91
C GLY A 135 -2.93 -2.07 16.62
N ILE A 136 -2.58 -1.35 15.55
CA ILE A 136 -2.37 -1.93 14.22
C ILE A 136 -0.92 -2.39 13.96
N ASN A 137 -0.05 -2.28 14.97
CA ASN A 137 1.38 -2.59 14.87
C ASN A 137 2.09 -1.82 13.72
N ALA A 138 1.78 -0.53 13.58
CA ALA A 138 2.36 0.35 12.58
C ALA A 138 3.90 0.45 12.66
N PRO A 139 4.54 0.49 13.85
CA PRO A 139 6.01 0.56 13.94
C PRO A 139 6.73 -0.55 13.18
N ALA A 140 6.28 -1.80 13.31
CA ALA A 140 6.88 -2.91 12.59
C ALA A 140 6.67 -2.81 11.07
N ALA A 141 5.58 -2.20 10.62
CA ALA A 141 5.33 -1.95 9.21
C ALA A 141 6.25 -0.85 8.65
N TRP A 142 6.49 0.22 9.42
CA TRP A 142 7.37 1.33 9.01
C TRP A 142 8.84 0.90 8.84
N ASP A 143 9.29 -0.15 9.51
CA ASP A 143 10.62 -0.75 9.30
C ASP A 143 10.77 -1.41 7.90
N ILE A 144 9.65 -1.74 7.28
CA ILE A 144 9.54 -2.36 5.95
C ILE A 144 9.28 -1.28 4.89
N SER A 145 8.25 -0.46 5.10
CA SER A 145 7.85 0.62 4.20
C SER A 145 7.01 1.67 4.92
N THR A 146 7.19 2.93 4.53
CA THR A 146 6.35 4.07 4.95
C THR A 146 5.25 4.42 3.95
N GLY A 147 5.14 3.66 2.85
CA GLY A 147 4.16 3.95 1.80
C GLY A 147 4.61 4.99 0.77
N GLU A 148 5.91 5.27 0.64
CA GLU A 148 6.44 6.18 -0.37
C GLU A 148 5.96 5.81 -1.79
N GLY A 149 5.47 6.80 -2.53
CA GLY A 149 4.92 6.62 -3.88
C GLY A 149 3.51 6.02 -3.94
N VAL A 150 2.88 5.75 -2.80
CA VAL A 150 1.47 5.34 -2.72
C VAL A 150 0.58 6.55 -2.52
N VAL A 151 -0.45 6.68 -3.36
CA VAL A 151 -1.47 7.73 -3.26
C VAL A 151 -2.75 7.15 -2.68
N ILE A 152 -3.32 7.82 -1.66
CA ILE A 152 -4.59 7.45 -1.04
C ILE A 152 -5.61 8.59 -1.26
N ALA A 153 -6.87 8.25 -1.53
CA ALA A 153 -7.94 9.24 -1.64
C ALA A 153 -8.81 9.21 -0.38
N VAL A 154 -9.01 10.37 0.24
CA VAL A 154 -9.93 10.55 1.38
C VAL A 154 -11.14 11.34 0.88
N ILE A 155 -12.30 10.70 0.90
CA ILE A 155 -13.57 11.30 0.48
C ILE A 155 -14.37 11.64 1.74
N ASP A 156 -14.36 12.91 2.17
CA ASP A 156 -14.79 13.31 3.52
C ASP A 156 -15.33 14.76 3.61
N THR A 157 -15.07 15.58 4.64
CA THR A 157 -15.55 16.99 4.75
C THR A 157 -14.71 18.02 4.01
N GLY A 158 -13.40 18.06 4.24
CA GLY A 158 -12.41 18.72 3.39
C GLY A 158 -11.04 18.26 3.83
N VAL A 159 -10.03 19.09 3.60
CA VAL A 159 -8.85 19.14 4.46
C VAL A 159 -8.64 20.58 4.92
N ALA A 160 -8.41 20.78 6.21
CA ALA A 160 -8.07 22.09 6.76
C ALA A 160 -6.60 22.40 6.49
N ASP A 161 -6.27 23.69 6.37
CA ASP A 161 -4.88 24.14 6.35
C ASP A 161 -4.23 23.88 7.73
N HIS A 162 -3.55 22.74 7.84
CA HIS A 162 -2.94 22.27 9.08
C HIS A 162 -1.45 21.99 8.84
N PRO A 163 -0.54 22.50 9.70
CA PRO A 163 0.91 22.38 9.49
C PRO A 163 1.38 20.92 9.37
N ASP A 164 0.73 20.02 10.11
CA ASP A 164 1.03 18.59 10.11
C ASP A 164 0.50 17.82 8.88
N MET A 165 -0.11 18.53 7.92
CA MET A 165 -0.64 17.99 6.67
C MET A 165 0.07 18.54 5.43
N GLN A 166 0.63 19.76 5.51
CA GLN A 166 1.10 20.51 4.34
C GLN A 166 2.17 19.79 3.50
N VAL A 167 3.05 19.01 4.13
CA VAL A 167 4.14 18.31 3.41
C VAL A 167 3.69 17.04 2.71
N ASN A 168 2.62 16.42 3.21
CA ASN A 168 2.15 15.18 2.64
C ASN A 168 1.12 15.49 1.56
N LEU A 169 0.25 16.49 1.75
CA LEU A 169 -0.82 16.92 0.85
C LEU A 169 -0.37 17.30 -0.57
N VAL A 170 -1.38 17.36 -1.42
CA VAL A 170 -1.32 17.49 -2.89
C VAL A 170 -2.64 18.04 -3.40
N PRO A 171 -2.69 18.43 -4.69
CA PRO A 171 -3.93 18.85 -5.30
C PRO A 171 -5.03 17.78 -5.18
N GLY A 172 -6.17 18.21 -4.66
CA GLY A 172 -7.40 17.44 -4.63
C GLY A 172 -8.50 18.13 -5.43
N TYR A 173 -9.76 17.89 -5.06
CA TYR A 173 -10.92 18.44 -5.76
C TYR A 173 -12.15 18.46 -4.86
N ASP A 174 -12.98 19.49 -4.96
CA ASP A 174 -14.28 19.58 -4.30
C ASP A 174 -15.41 19.10 -5.24
N PHE A 175 -16.21 18.15 -4.75
CA PHE A 175 -17.36 17.59 -5.46
C PHE A 175 -18.71 18.14 -4.97
N ILE A 176 -18.73 19.03 -3.98
CA ILE A 176 -19.94 19.64 -3.48
C ILE A 176 -20.52 20.53 -4.57
N SER A 177 -21.72 20.18 -5.04
CA SER A 177 -22.34 20.87 -6.18
C SER A 177 -23.26 22.02 -5.74
N ASP A 178 -23.56 22.08 -4.45
CA ASP A 178 -24.44 23.07 -3.84
C ASP A 178 -23.60 24.10 -3.08
N PRO A 179 -23.49 25.35 -3.56
CA PRO A 179 -22.65 26.37 -2.95
C PRO A 179 -22.99 26.69 -1.49
N ASP A 180 -24.26 26.56 -1.10
CA ASP A 180 -24.66 26.79 0.29
C ASP A 180 -24.13 25.70 1.23
N ARG A 181 -23.85 24.51 0.69
CA ARG A 181 -23.24 23.39 1.41
C ARG A 181 -21.72 23.43 1.36
N ALA A 182 -21.14 23.86 0.24
CA ALA A 182 -19.70 23.97 0.02
C ALA A 182 -19.11 25.11 0.87
N ARG A 183 -19.83 26.23 0.96
CA ARG A 183 -19.49 27.43 1.76
C ARG A 183 -18.22 28.17 1.30
N ASP A 184 -17.79 27.91 0.08
CA ASP A 184 -16.69 28.57 -0.64
C ASP A 184 -17.17 29.58 -1.69
N GLY A 185 -18.44 29.51 -2.08
CA GLY A 185 -19.09 30.48 -2.96
C GLY A 185 -19.42 29.96 -4.35
N ASP A 186 -19.08 28.71 -4.66
CA ASP A 186 -19.43 28.06 -5.91
C ASP A 186 -19.70 26.55 -5.74
N GLY A 187 -19.78 25.83 -6.86
CA GLY A 187 -20.09 24.41 -6.88
C GLY A 187 -18.80 23.59 -6.88
N ARG A 188 -18.72 22.61 -7.76
CA ARG A 188 -17.51 21.78 -7.87
C ARG A 188 -16.32 22.57 -8.39
N ASP A 189 -15.22 22.55 -7.67
CA ASP A 189 -13.98 23.22 -8.04
C ASP A 189 -12.72 22.44 -7.58
N ALA A 190 -11.54 23.01 -7.80
CA ALA A 190 -10.25 22.34 -7.58
C ALA A 190 -9.65 22.55 -6.17
N ASP A 191 -10.33 23.28 -5.29
CA ASP A 191 -9.90 23.59 -3.93
C ASP A 191 -10.67 22.75 -2.90
N PRO A 192 -10.11 21.63 -2.40
CA PRO A 192 -10.78 20.74 -1.46
C PRO A 192 -10.74 21.24 0.01
N THR A 193 -10.56 22.55 0.23
CA THR A 193 -10.42 23.12 1.57
C THR A 193 -11.67 22.89 2.40
N ASP A 194 -11.50 22.39 3.63
CA ASP A 194 -12.61 22.28 4.57
C ASP A 194 -13.02 23.67 5.05
N GLN A 195 -14.16 24.19 4.58
CA GLN A 195 -14.74 25.46 5.04
C GLN A 195 -15.42 25.31 6.43
N GLY A 196 -15.55 24.08 6.93
CA GLY A 196 -16.19 23.73 8.17
C GLY A 196 -17.69 23.45 8.01
N ASP A 197 -18.11 22.29 8.52
CA ASP A 197 -19.50 21.83 8.55
C ASP A 197 -20.29 22.31 9.78
N TRP A 198 -19.81 23.34 10.49
CA TRP A 198 -20.49 23.93 11.65
C TRP A 198 -21.94 24.33 11.33
N ARG A 199 -22.80 24.37 12.34
CA ARG A 199 -24.18 24.82 12.17
C ARG A 199 -24.66 25.69 13.33
N VAL A 200 -25.55 26.63 13.05
CA VAL A 200 -26.33 27.33 14.08
C VAL A 200 -27.60 26.54 14.42
N ALA A 201 -28.21 26.87 15.57
CA ALA A 201 -29.41 26.20 16.02
C ALA A 201 -30.55 26.38 15.00
N ASN A 202 -31.26 25.28 14.70
CA ASN A 202 -32.36 25.23 13.73
C ASN A 202 -31.98 25.54 12.27
N GLN A 203 -30.69 25.49 11.91
CA GLN A 203 -30.25 25.63 10.52
C GLN A 203 -30.61 24.41 9.65
N CYS A 204 -30.69 23.22 10.26
CA CYS A 204 -31.10 21.98 9.59
C CYS A 204 -32.52 21.59 10.01
N PRO A 205 -33.27 20.84 9.17
CA PRO A 205 -34.60 20.35 9.55
C PRO A 205 -34.51 19.47 10.81
N SER A 206 -35.54 19.52 11.66
CA SER A 206 -35.67 18.81 12.95
C SER A 206 -34.77 19.31 14.09
N SER A 207 -35.19 20.34 14.84
CA SER A 207 -34.71 20.72 16.19
C SER A 207 -33.21 20.47 16.47
N THR A 208 -32.34 20.73 15.48
CA THR A 208 -30.90 20.47 15.60
C THR A 208 -30.28 21.65 16.33
N GLY A 209 -29.64 21.38 17.46
CA GLY A 209 -28.82 22.37 18.18
C GLY A 209 -27.61 22.81 17.36
N ALA A 210 -27.04 23.96 17.71
CA ALA A 210 -25.79 24.44 17.13
C ALA A 210 -24.65 23.42 17.34
N ALA A 211 -23.70 23.38 16.43
CA ALA A 211 -22.47 22.60 16.57
C ALA A 211 -21.29 23.28 15.88
N ASN A 212 -20.10 23.02 16.43
CA ASN A 212 -18.83 23.40 15.81
C ASN A 212 -18.54 22.47 14.63
N SER A 213 -17.61 22.89 13.77
CA SER A 213 -17.11 22.05 12.67
C SER A 213 -16.48 20.78 13.20
N SER A 214 -16.68 19.68 12.48
CA SER A 214 -16.12 18.37 12.79
C SER A 214 -14.65 18.25 12.43
N TRP A 215 -14.22 18.93 11.35
CA TRP A 215 -12.90 18.76 10.73
C TRP A 215 -12.59 17.29 10.42
N HIS A 216 -13.63 16.50 10.15
CA HIS A 216 -13.56 15.05 10.12
C HIS A 216 -12.57 14.56 9.05
N GLY A 217 -12.58 15.17 7.87
CA GLY A 217 -11.65 14.82 6.79
C GLY A 217 -10.19 15.05 7.16
N THR A 218 -9.89 16.11 7.92
CA THR A 218 -8.54 16.39 8.41
C THR A 218 -8.10 15.35 9.44
N HIS A 219 -8.99 14.95 10.36
CA HIS A 219 -8.70 13.90 11.33
C HIS A 219 -8.46 12.54 10.67
N VAL A 220 -9.30 12.17 9.69
CA VAL A 220 -9.14 10.95 8.90
C VAL A 220 -7.83 10.98 8.12
N ALA A 221 -7.53 12.07 7.41
CA ALA A 221 -6.28 12.22 6.67
C ALA A 221 -5.03 12.17 7.58
N GLY A 222 -5.10 12.81 8.75
CA GLY A 222 -4.06 12.75 9.78
C GLY A 222 -3.78 11.35 10.30
N THR A 223 -4.81 10.52 10.41
CA THR A 223 -4.65 9.11 10.80
C THR A 223 -3.93 8.29 9.73
N VAL A 224 -4.06 8.68 8.46
CA VAL A 224 -3.47 7.96 7.33
C VAL A 224 -2.02 8.40 7.08
N ALA A 225 -1.76 9.72 7.01
CA ALA A 225 -0.40 10.22 6.83
C ALA A 225 -0.24 11.69 7.30
N ALA A 226 -0.36 11.90 8.61
CA ALA A 226 0.27 13.03 9.29
C ALA A 226 1.78 13.11 9.00
N ASP A 227 2.34 14.31 9.05
CA ASP A 227 3.78 14.47 8.96
C ASP A 227 4.43 13.73 10.12
N THR A 228 5.27 12.76 9.77
CA THR A 228 5.99 11.94 10.73
C THR A 228 7.51 12.07 10.54
N THR A 229 7.96 13.04 9.71
CA THR A 229 9.34 13.44 9.31
C THR A 229 9.74 13.27 7.83
N THR A 230 8.88 13.69 6.88
CA THR A 230 9.03 13.67 5.40
C THR A 230 8.70 12.36 4.66
N VAL A 231 7.62 12.37 3.87
CA VAL A 231 7.48 11.76 2.51
C VAL A 231 6.18 12.26 1.86
N SER A 232 6.28 12.75 0.62
CA SER A 232 5.21 13.50 -0.07
C SER A 232 4.42 12.66 -1.08
N ALA A 233 3.20 13.16 -1.34
CA ALA A 233 2.36 13.03 -2.54
C ALA A 233 1.10 12.17 -2.41
N TRP A 234 -0.07 12.83 -2.39
CA TRP A 234 -1.38 12.22 -2.71
C TRP A 234 -1.92 12.73 -4.07
N GLN A 235 -3.17 12.41 -4.38
CA GLN A 235 -4.03 13.10 -5.35
C GLN A 235 -5.46 12.72 -4.94
N ALA A 236 -6.36 13.68 -4.81
CA ALA A 236 -7.78 13.33 -4.74
C ALA A 236 -8.30 13.17 -6.18
N TRP A 237 -8.86 11.99 -6.51
CA TRP A 237 -9.49 11.70 -7.80
C TRP A 237 -11.01 11.51 -7.63
N PRO A 238 -11.77 11.67 -8.74
CA PRO A 238 -13.14 12.14 -8.70
C PRO A 238 -14.14 11.02 -8.50
N LEU A 239 -14.70 10.91 -7.29
CA LEU A 239 -15.93 10.15 -7.06
C LEU A 239 -16.80 10.89 -6.04
N GLU A 240 -18.05 11.15 -6.44
CA GLU A 240 -19.07 11.91 -5.72
C GLU A 240 -19.43 11.27 -4.38
N ALA A 241 -18.85 11.74 -3.27
CA ALA A 241 -19.44 11.57 -1.93
C ALA A 241 -18.75 12.42 -0.85
N ARG A 242 -18.97 13.74 -0.80
CA ARG A 242 -18.74 14.50 0.45
C ARG A 242 -20.08 14.80 1.13
N CYS A 243 -20.15 14.54 2.44
CA CYS A 243 -21.37 14.55 3.25
C CYS A 243 -21.56 15.92 3.94
N SER A 244 -22.77 16.46 3.82
CA SER A 244 -23.15 17.86 4.08
C SER A 244 -23.22 18.33 5.55
N THR A 245 -23.34 19.66 5.73
CA THR A 245 -23.69 20.44 6.94
C THR A 245 -24.86 19.88 7.79
N CYS A 246 -25.71 19.04 7.24
CA CYS A 246 -26.89 18.47 7.91
C CYS A 246 -26.84 16.93 8.09
N GLY A 247 -25.66 16.30 7.97
CA GLY A 247 -25.41 14.94 8.48
C GLY A 247 -25.08 13.87 7.43
N TYR A 248 -24.50 12.77 7.94
CA TYR A 248 -23.92 11.63 7.20
C TYR A 248 -24.90 10.71 6.46
N SER A 249 -26.22 10.78 6.72
CA SER A 249 -27.15 9.70 6.30
C SER A 249 -27.43 9.62 4.78
N ALA A 250 -27.07 10.65 4.01
CA ALA A 250 -27.25 10.67 2.56
C ALA A 250 -26.16 9.90 1.80
N CYS A 251 -25.02 9.58 2.43
CA CYS A 251 -23.90 8.91 1.75
C CYS A 251 -24.19 7.44 1.38
N ALA A 252 -25.23 6.80 1.93
CA ALA A 252 -25.55 5.40 1.66
C ALA A 252 -26.47 5.14 0.45
N ALA A 253 -27.07 6.18 -0.16
CA ALA A 253 -28.17 6.01 -1.13
C ALA A 253 -27.73 5.96 -2.61
N ALA A 254 -26.51 6.37 -2.96
CA ALA A 254 -26.10 6.55 -4.36
C ALA A 254 -25.66 5.27 -5.09
N CYS A 255 -25.49 4.14 -4.40
CA CYS A 255 -25.11 2.85 -5.00
C CYS A 255 -26.10 1.74 -4.61
N SER A 256 -27.34 1.84 -5.11
CA SER A 256 -28.26 0.70 -5.10
C SER A 256 -28.20 -0.04 -6.45
N PRO A 257 -28.06 -1.38 -6.49
CA PRO A 257 -27.87 -2.17 -7.72
C PRO A 257 -29.08 -2.17 -8.67
N THR A 258 -30.13 -1.42 -8.36
CA THR A 258 -31.40 -1.40 -9.09
C THR A 258 -31.62 -0.17 -9.96
N SER A 259 -30.71 0.80 -10.00
CA SER A 259 -30.85 1.98 -10.86
C SER A 259 -30.29 1.75 -12.28
N PRO A 260 -31.01 2.11 -13.36
CA PRO A 260 -30.60 1.82 -14.73
C PRO A 260 -29.36 2.64 -15.14
N MET A 261 -28.41 1.98 -15.81
CA MET A 261 -27.08 2.44 -16.27
C MET A 261 -27.01 3.73 -17.14
N ARG A 262 -28.10 4.52 -17.28
CA ARG A 262 -28.08 5.77 -18.07
C ARG A 262 -27.65 7.02 -17.28
N SER A 263 -27.54 6.95 -15.95
CA SER A 263 -27.10 8.08 -15.11
C SER A 263 -25.60 8.11 -14.79
N CYS A 264 -24.83 7.08 -15.19
CA CYS A 264 -23.38 7.10 -15.09
C CYS A 264 -22.81 7.67 -16.40
N GLY A 265 -22.54 8.98 -16.42
CA GLY A 265 -21.99 9.66 -17.59
C GLY A 265 -20.69 9.00 -18.08
N ARG A 266 -20.65 8.63 -19.36
CA ARG A 266 -19.42 8.20 -20.03
C ARG A 266 -18.49 9.40 -20.27
N PRO A 267 -17.16 9.21 -20.28
CA PRO A 267 -16.21 10.26 -20.63
C PRO A 267 -16.12 10.34 -22.17
N GLU A 268 -16.92 11.21 -22.78
CA GLU A 268 -16.63 11.73 -24.11
C GLU A 268 -16.64 13.26 -24.05
N GLU A 269 -15.57 13.85 -23.50
CA GLU A 269 -15.14 15.16 -24.00
C GLU A 269 -13.63 15.32 -23.88
N ARG A 270 -13.09 15.91 -24.94
CA ARG A 270 -11.71 15.80 -25.40
C ARG A 270 -10.87 16.86 -24.68
N LEU A 271 -9.82 16.44 -23.96
CA LEU A 271 -8.81 17.34 -23.38
C LEU A 271 -8.23 18.29 -24.46
N PRO A 272 -8.09 19.61 -24.22
CA PRO A 272 -7.32 20.46 -25.12
C PRO A 272 -5.82 20.14 -25.00
N ALA A 273 -5.17 19.97 -26.16
CA ALA A 273 -3.76 19.63 -26.27
C ALA A 273 -2.86 20.70 -25.62
N SER A 274 -1.90 20.24 -24.81
CA SER A 274 -0.84 21.04 -24.21
C SER A 274 0.05 21.68 -25.28
N THR A 275 0.32 22.98 -25.14
CA THR A 275 1.23 23.73 -26.00
C THR A 275 2.68 23.42 -25.63
N PRO A 276 3.58 23.07 -26.57
CA PRO A 276 4.96 22.73 -26.24
C PRO A 276 5.82 23.98 -25.96
N ILE A 277 6.46 24.00 -24.79
CA ILE A 277 7.44 25.00 -24.35
C ILE A 277 8.71 24.88 -25.23
N ARG A 278 9.09 25.95 -25.92
CA ARG A 278 10.38 26.04 -26.65
C ARG A 278 11.54 26.28 -25.67
N PRO A 279 12.69 25.61 -25.84
CA PRO A 279 13.88 25.90 -25.04
C PRO A 279 14.54 27.21 -25.49
N ARG A 280 14.78 28.12 -24.54
CA ARG A 280 15.65 29.30 -24.76
C ARG A 280 17.08 28.82 -25.02
N ARG A 281 17.67 29.24 -26.14
CA ARG A 281 19.12 29.18 -26.35
C ARG A 281 19.77 30.34 -25.58
N ARG A 282 21.02 30.07 -25.17
CA ARG A 282 21.93 30.90 -24.36
C ARG A 282 21.90 32.40 -24.66
#